data_AF-A0A7L2R4Y4-F1
#
_entry.id   AF-A0A7L2R4Y4-F1
#
_cell.length_a   1.000
_cell.length_b   1.000
_cell.length_c   1.000
_cell.angle_alpha   90.00
_cell.angle_beta   90.00
_cell.angle_gamma   90.00
#
_symmetry.space_group_name_H-M   'P 1'
#
loop_
_entity.id
_entity.type
_entity.pdbx_description
1 polymer ?
#
loop_
_entity_poly.entity_id
_entity_poly.type
_entity_poly.pdbx_seq_one_letter_code
_entity_poly.pdbx_strand_id
1 'polypeptide(L)'
;LRLSAGAAPQGRLLCGPGLRRCGPGLLVTTCGLLRHRPGGGGAFWVDSQQKRYVPVKGDHVIGIVTAKAGDVFRLDVGGSEPASLSYLAFEGATKRNRPNVQVGDLIYGQFVVANKDMEPEMVCIDSSGKSSGMGIIGQDGFLFKVSLGLIRK
;
A
#
# COMPACT_ATOMS: atom_id res chain seq x y z
N LEU A 1 -9.93 2.57 27.77
CA LEU A 1 -11.41 2.70 27.78
C LEU A 1 -12.01 1.43 27.18
N ARG A 2 -12.70 0.60 27.97
CA ARG A 2 -13.50 -0.52 27.43
C ARG A 2 -14.91 0.01 27.17
N LEU A 3 -15.38 -0.04 25.93
CA LEU A 3 -16.78 0.26 25.62
C LEU A 3 -17.62 -0.93 26.10
N SER A 4 -18.54 -0.68 27.03
CA SER A 4 -19.51 -1.66 27.50
C SER A 4 -20.52 -1.99 26.39
N ALA A 5 -20.94 -3.26 26.33
CA ALA A 5 -21.79 -3.77 25.25
C ALA A 5 -23.24 -3.30 25.39
N GLY A 6 -23.55 -2.10 24.90
CA GLY A 6 -24.89 -1.82 24.36
C GLY A 6 -25.12 -2.68 23.11
N ALA A 7 -26.36 -3.12 22.89
CA ALA A 7 -26.70 -4.09 21.85
C ALA A 7 -26.15 -3.68 20.47
N ALA A 8 -25.14 -4.41 19.99
CA ALA A 8 -24.55 -4.14 18.69
C ALA A 8 -25.57 -4.48 17.57
N PRO A 9 -25.68 -3.66 16.51
CA PRO A 9 -26.50 -4.02 15.37
C PRO A 9 -25.99 -5.36 14.79
N GLN A 10 -26.90 -6.31 14.59
CA GLN A 10 -26.59 -7.64 14.04
C GLN A 10 -26.27 -7.55 12.54
N GLY A 11 -25.10 -6.98 12.23
CA GLY A 11 -24.64 -6.70 10.88
C GLY A 11 -23.15 -7.02 10.71
N ARG A 12 -22.75 -7.27 9.46
CA ARG A 12 -21.36 -7.57 9.08
C ARG A 12 -20.51 -6.30 9.07
N LEU A 13 -20.00 -5.94 10.24
CA LEU A 13 -19.13 -4.77 10.45
C LEU A 13 -17.73 -4.97 9.84
N LEU A 14 -17.25 -3.98 9.07
CA LEU A 14 -15.90 -3.96 8.53
C LEU A 14 -14.93 -3.27 9.52
N CYS A 15 -13.91 -4.00 9.96
CA CYS A 15 -12.82 -3.47 10.79
C CYS A 15 -11.75 -2.84 9.90
N GLY A 16 -11.74 -1.51 9.80
CA GLY A 16 -10.72 -0.76 9.07
C GLY A 16 -9.44 -0.48 9.88
N PRO A 17 -8.51 0.32 9.32
CA PRO A 17 -7.25 0.67 9.96
C PRO A 17 -7.41 1.25 11.38
N GLY A 18 -6.44 0.94 12.25
CA GLY A 18 -6.42 1.39 13.64
C GLY A 18 -7.35 0.65 14.61
N LEU A 19 -8.17 -0.28 14.09
CA LEU A 19 -9.02 -1.18 14.88
C LEU A 19 -8.54 -2.64 14.78
N ARG A 20 -8.68 -3.38 15.88
CA ARG A 20 -8.43 -4.81 15.96
C ARG A 20 -9.61 -5.49 16.65
N ARG A 21 -10.16 -6.55 16.04
CA ARG A 21 -11.19 -7.38 16.70
C ARG A 21 -10.55 -8.14 17.88
N CYS A 22 -11.19 -8.09 19.04
CA CYS A 22 -10.76 -8.78 20.26
C CYS A 22 -11.98 -9.48 20.87
N GLY A 23 -12.12 -10.78 20.61
CA GLY A 23 -13.29 -11.57 21.00
C GLY A 23 -14.61 -10.96 20.44
N PRO A 24 -15.60 -10.65 21.31
CA PRO A 24 -16.86 -10.03 20.89
C PRO A 24 -16.74 -8.51 20.65
N GLY A 25 -15.61 -7.88 20.99
CA GLY A 25 -15.43 -6.43 20.92
C GLY A 25 -14.45 -5.95 19.85
N LEU A 26 -14.42 -4.63 19.66
CA LEU A 26 -13.39 -3.93 18.88
C LEU A 26 -12.45 -3.19 19.83
N LEU A 27 -11.14 -3.41 19.66
CA LEU A 27 -10.08 -2.71 20.36
C LEU A 27 -9.46 -1.67 19.45
N VAL A 28 -9.40 -0.43 19.92
CA VAL A 28 -8.64 0.65 19.27
C VAL A 28 -7.15 0.43 19.54
N THR A 29 -6.36 0.31 18.47
CA THR A 29 -4.90 0.10 18.55
C THR A 29 -4.07 1.35 18.28
N THR A 30 -4.66 2.40 17.71
CA THR A 30 -3.98 3.66 17.39
C THR A 30 -4.77 4.85 17.92
N CYS A 31 -4.09 5.93 18.30
CA CYS A 31 -4.74 7.20 18.61
C CYS A 31 -5.19 7.90 17.31
N GLY A 32 -6.33 8.59 17.36
CA GLY A 32 -6.89 9.28 16.20
C GLY A 32 -8.40 9.48 16.32
N LEU A 33 -9.01 10.00 15.25
CA LEU A 33 -10.44 10.25 15.20
C LEU A 33 -11.17 9.01 14.66
N LEU A 34 -12.08 8.43 15.45
CA LEU A 34 -12.92 7.33 14.99
C LEU A 34 -13.89 7.83 13.93
N ARG A 35 -13.84 7.24 12.73
CA ARG A 35 -14.74 7.49 11.62
C ARG A 35 -15.63 6.27 11.39
N HIS A 36 -16.85 6.54 10.93
CA HIS A 36 -17.84 5.52 10.60
C HIS A 36 -18.51 5.86 9.27
N ARG A 37 -18.69 4.85 8.41
CA ARG A 37 -19.52 4.93 7.20
C ARG A 37 -20.71 3.97 7.35
N PRO A 38 -21.97 4.46 7.40
CA PRO A 38 -23.15 3.61 7.64
C PRO A 38 -23.60 2.75 6.45
N GLY A 39 -22.99 2.90 5.26
CA GLY A 39 -23.33 2.09 4.09
C GLY A 39 -22.62 0.72 4.08
N GLY A 40 -23.27 -0.30 3.52
CA GLY A 40 -22.64 -1.58 3.18
C GLY A 40 -22.25 -2.48 4.35
N GLY A 41 -22.98 -2.44 5.47
CA GLY A 41 -22.72 -3.25 6.67
C GLY A 41 -22.03 -2.51 7.82
N GLY A 42 -21.66 -1.24 7.60
CA GLY A 42 -21.01 -0.39 8.61
C GLY A 42 -19.49 -0.60 8.63
N ALA A 43 -18.74 0.39 8.17
CA ALA A 43 -17.28 0.38 8.23
C ALA A 43 -16.78 1.38 9.28
N PHE A 44 -15.91 0.91 10.17
CA PHE A 44 -15.27 1.74 11.19
C PHE A 44 -13.75 1.77 10.97
N TRP A 45 -13.13 2.94 11.09
CA TRP A 45 -11.67 3.10 11.03
C TRP A 45 -11.22 4.27 11.89
N VAL A 46 -9.97 4.25 12.33
CA VAL A 46 -9.35 5.37 13.04
C VAL A 46 -8.50 6.18 12.08
N ASP A 47 -8.82 7.45 11.94
CA ASP A 47 -8.02 8.43 11.22
C ASP A 47 -6.83 8.86 12.11
N SER A 48 -5.69 8.20 11.90
CA SER A 48 -4.43 8.39 12.61
C SER A 48 -3.40 9.07 11.72
N GLN A 49 -2.84 10.19 12.17
CA GLN A 49 -1.72 10.85 11.49
C GLN A 49 -0.43 10.06 11.69
N GLN A 50 0.08 9.43 10.62
CA GLN A 50 1.30 8.62 10.64
C GLN A 50 2.33 9.16 9.62
N LYS A 51 3.61 9.17 10.01
CA LYS A 51 4.74 9.61 9.17
C LYS A 51 5.41 8.48 8.36
N ARG A 52 5.28 7.23 8.81
CA ARG A 52 5.80 6.04 8.13
C ARG A 52 4.68 5.43 7.30
N TYR A 53 4.97 5.07 6.04
CA TYR A 53 4.04 4.33 5.22
C TYR A 53 3.97 2.87 5.67
N VAL A 54 2.78 2.27 5.56
CA VAL A 54 2.55 0.84 5.79
C VAL A 54 1.98 0.31 4.49
N PRO A 55 2.65 -0.65 3.82
CA PRO A 55 2.16 -1.23 2.57
C PRO A 55 0.75 -1.79 2.73
N VAL A 56 -0.14 -1.43 1.81
CA VAL A 56 -1.51 -1.96 1.70
C VAL A 56 -1.71 -2.46 0.27
N LYS A 57 -2.37 -3.62 0.14
CA LYS A 57 -2.68 -4.20 -1.17
C LYS A 57 -3.64 -3.29 -1.92
N GLY A 58 -3.30 -2.97 -3.17
CA GLY A 58 -4.06 -2.07 -4.03
C GLY A 58 -3.66 -0.60 -3.95
N ASP A 59 -2.82 -0.19 -2.98
CA ASP A 59 -2.33 1.19 -2.93
C ASP A 59 -1.33 1.44 -4.08
N HIS A 60 -1.51 2.56 -4.78
CA HIS A 60 -0.57 3.07 -5.77
C HIS A 60 0.52 3.90 -5.09
N VAL A 61 1.78 3.63 -5.42
CA VAL A 61 2.95 4.22 -4.76
C VAL A 61 4.07 4.55 -5.72
N ILE A 62 4.94 5.47 -5.30
CA ILE A 62 6.22 5.76 -5.94
C ILE A 62 7.32 5.13 -5.08
N GLY A 63 8.23 4.39 -5.71
CA GLY A 63 9.42 3.82 -5.09
C GLY A 63 10.71 4.19 -5.84
N ILE A 64 11.84 4.17 -5.14
CA ILE A 64 13.18 4.43 -5.70
C ILE A 64 13.94 3.10 -5.81
N VAL A 65 14.53 2.79 -6.98
CA VAL A 65 15.31 1.55 -7.15
C VAL A 65 16.58 1.60 -6.29
N THR A 66 16.67 0.70 -5.32
CA THR A 66 17.84 0.60 -4.42
C THR A 66 18.83 -0.46 -4.87
N ALA A 67 18.36 -1.58 -5.42
CA ALA A 67 19.22 -2.66 -5.91
C ALA A 67 18.54 -3.49 -7.01
N LYS A 68 19.37 -4.19 -7.79
CA LYS A 68 18.96 -5.13 -8.84
C LYS A 68 19.51 -6.52 -8.50
N ALA A 69 18.62 -7.48 -8.27
CA ALA A 69 18.95 -8.83 -7.80
C ALA A 69 18.41 -9.87 -8.79
N GLY A 70 19.19 -10.17 -9.83
CA GLY A 70 18.80 -11.13 -10.88
C GLY A 70 17.55 -10.69 -11.63
N ASP A 71 16.44 -11.38 -11.39
CA ASP A 71 15.13 -11.15 -12.01
C ASP A 71 14.18 -10.27 -11.14
N VAL A 72 14.67 -9.69 -10.04
CA VAL A 72 13.89 -8.84 -9.12
C VAL A 72 14.61 -7.51 -8.87
N PHE A 73 13.86 -6.41 -8.86
CA PHE A 73 14.30 -5.09 -8.43
C PHE A 73 13.85 -4.85 -6.99
N ARG A 74 14.73 -4.29 -6.15
CA ARG A 74 14.40 -3.82 -4.80
C ARG A 74 14.17 -2.32 -4.82
N LEU A 75 13.10 -1.89 -4.17
CA LEU A 75 12.58 -0.53 -4.19
C LEU A 75 12.37 0.00 -2.78
N ASP A 76 12.83 1.23 -2.49
CA ASP A 76 12.44 1.91 -1.26
C ASP A 76 11.15 2.71 -1.49
N VAL A 77 10.15 2.45 -0.65
CA VAL A 77 8.82 3.09 -0.65
C VAL A 77 8.60 3.88 0.67
N GLY A 78 9.64 4.02 1.51
CA GLY A 78 9.55 4.65 2.84
C GLY A 78 8.70 3.83 3.85
N GLY A 79 8.62 2.52 3.62
CA GLY A 79 7.80 1.57 4.37
C GLY A 79 8.48 0.99 5.62
N SER A 80 8.13 -0.26 5.96
CA SER A 80 8.88 -1.03 6.98
C SER A 80 10.10 -1.73 6.40
N GLU A 81 9.93 -2.27 5.19
CA GLU A 81 10.85 -3.10 4.44
C GLU A 81 10.87 -2.59 2.99
N PRO A 82 11.93 -2.84 2.20
CA PRO A 82 11.92 -2.56 0.77
C PRO A 82 10.86 -3.39 0.06
N ALA A 83 10.30 -2.85 -1.02
CA ALA A 83 9.40 -3.57 -1.90
C ALA A 83 10.18 -4.35 -2.98
N SER A 84 9.65 -5.51 -3.34
CA SER A 84 10.17 -6.34 -4.43
C SER A 84 9.30 -6.14 -5.69
N LEU A 85 9.94 -5.84 -6.82
CA LEU A 85 9.30 -5.71 -8.13
C LEU A 85 9.88 -6.74 -9.10
N SER A 86 9.03 -7.64 -9.59
CA SER A 86 9.45 -8.60 -10.61
C SER A 86 9.80 -7.88 -11.91
N TYR A 87 10.88 -8.31 -12.54
CA TYR A 87 11.26 -7.89 -13.88
C TYR A 87 10.17 -8.13 -14.95
N LEU A 88 9.28 -9.12 -14.75
CA LEU A 88 8.17 -9.42 -15.65
C LEU A 88 6.92 -8.55 -15.40
N ALA A 89 6.90 -7.73 -14.33
CA ALA A 89 5.75 -6.93 -13.94
C ALA A 89 5.69 -5.55 -14.62
N PHE A 90 6.24 -5.43 -15.84
CA PHE A 90 6.16 -4.26 -16.71
C PHE A 90 5.45 -4.63 -18.02
N GLU A 91 4.77 -3.66 -18.64
CA GLU A 91 4.11 -3.88 -19.93
C GLU A 91 5.13 -4.31 -21.01
N GLY A 92 4.84 -5.41 -21.70
CA GLY A 92 5.72 -5.96 -22.74
C GLY A 92 7.03 -6.61 -22.24
N ALA A 93 7.22 -6.77 -20.93
CA ALA A 93 8.40 -7.45 -20.39
C ALA A 93 8.37 -8.95 -20.68
N THR A 94 9.46 -9.46 -21.24
CA THR A 94 9.68 -10.90 -21.44
C THR A 94 11.13 -11.24 -21.10
N LYS A 95 11.46 -12.52 -20.93
CA LYS A 95 12.86 -12.92 -20.67
C LYS A 95 13.85 -12.41 -21.72
N ARG A 96 13.38 -12.18 -22.96
CA ARG A 96 14.13 -11.59 -24.09
C ARG A 96 14.10 -10.06 -24.09
N ASN A 97 12.95 -9.43 -23.86
CA ASN A 97 12.79 -7.97 -23.99
C ASN A 97 13.12 -7.21 -22.70
N ARG A 98 14.28 -6.53 -22.74
CA ARG A 98 14.96 -5.62 -21.79
C ARG A 98 14.27 -4.30 -21.36
N PRO A 99 13.28 -4.20 -20.43
CA PRO A 99 13.02 -2.94 -19.74
C PRO A 99 14.29 -2.47 -19.00
N ASN A 100 14.66 -1.23 -19.24
CA ASN A 100 15.92 -0.63 -18.83
C ASN A 100 15.77 0.13 -17.50
N VAL A 101 15.69 -0.63 -16.40
CA VAL A 101 15.65 -0.09 -15.03
C VAL A 101 17.06 -0.11 -14.41
N GLN A 102 17.47 1.05 -13.89
CA GLN A 102 18.74 1.33 -13.22
C GLN A 102 18.54 1.66 -11.73
N VAL A 103 19.62 1.59 -10.96
CA VAL A 103 19.60 1.99 -9.54
C VAL A 103 19.51 3.51 -9.45
N GLY A 104 18.59 4.01 -8.61
CA GLY A 104 18.23 5.43 -8.51
C GLY A 104 16.98 5.83 -9.30
N ASP A 105 16.50 5.01 -10.23
CA ASP A 105 15.29 5.32 -11.01
C ASP A 105 14.04 5.36 -10.10
N LEU A 106 13.09 6.21 -10.48
CA LEU A 106 11.78 6.32 -9.86
C LEU A 106 10.77 5.42 -10.57
N ILE A 107 10.01 4.63 -9.80
CA ILE A 107 8.99 3.72 -10.33
C ILE A 107 7.65 4.01 -9.68
N TYR A 108 6.62 4.21 -10.50
CA TYR A 108 5.22 4.24 -10.10
C TYR A 108 4.58 2.87 -10.33
N GLY A 109 3.88 2.34 -9.34
CA GLY A 109 3.24 1.02 -9.42
C GLY A 109 2.22 0.78 -8.30
N GLN A 110 1.68 -0.43 -8.25
CA GLN A 110 0.67 -0.85 -7.27
C GLN A 110 1.13 -2.07 -6.48
N PHE A 111 0.82 -2.15 -5.19
CA PHE A 111 1.07 -3.35 -4.38
C PHE A 111 0.06 -4.47 -4.68
N VAL A 112 0.56 -5.65 -5.08
CA VAL A 112 -0.24 -6.88 -5.25
C VAL A 112 -0.19 -7.76 -4.01
N VAL A 113 0.97 -7.81 -3.36
CA VAL A 113 1.19 -8.50 -2.09
C VAL A 113 1.67 -7.47 -1.08
N ALA A 114 0.95 -7.34 0.03
CA ALA A 114 1.30 -6.46 1.14
C ALA A 114 0.77 -7.10 2.42
N ASN A 115 1.46 -8.15 2.86
CA ASN A 115 1.19 -8.79 4.15
C ASN A 115 2.17 -8.26 5.21
N LYS A 116 1.91 -8.54 6.49
CA LYS A 116 2.78 -8.11 7.61
C LYS A 116 3.96 -9.04 7.86
N ASP A 117 3.86 -10.26 7.33
CA ASP A 117 4.79 -11.37 7.60
C ASP A 117 5.58 -11.76 6.33
N MET A 118 5.57 -10.92 5.29
CA MET A 118 6.20 -11.15 3.98
C MET A 118 6.62 -9.82 3.34
N GLU A 119 7.76 -9.80 2.66
CA GLU A 119 8.20 -8.65 1.86
C GLU A 119 7.09 -8.20 0.89
N PRO A 120 6.80 -6.89 0.78
CA PRO A 120 5.71 -6.42 -0.04
C PRO A 120 6.09 -6.42 -1.54
N GLU A 121 5.24 -6.97 -2.38
CA GLU A 121 5.46 -7.07 -3.83
C GLU A 121 4.61 -6.06 -4.60
N MET A 122 5.24 -5.34 -5.52
CA MET A 122 4.58 -4.36 -6.39
C MET A 122 4.70 -4.74 -7.87
N VAL A 123 3.80 -4.18 -8.67
CA VAL A 123 3.72 -4.36 -10.13
C VAL A 123 3.50 -3.01 -10.82
N CYS A 124 3.91 -2.93 -12.09
CA CYS A 124 3.68 -1.80 -12.98
C CYS A 124 2.72 -2.18 -14.13
N ILE A 125 1.84 -3.14 -13.90
CA ILE A 125 0.79 -3.58 -14.83
C ILE A 125 -0.53 -3.81 -14.09
N ASP A 126 -1.63 -3.49 -14.73
CA ASP A 126 -2.97 -3.88 -14.32
C ASP A 126 -3.21 -5.38 -14.62
N SER A 127 -4.27 -5.93 -14.01
CA SER A 127 -4.88 -7.23 -14.32
C SER A 127 -5.09 -7.51 -15.82
N SER A 128 -5.28 -6.48 -16.65
CA SER A 128 -5.37 -6.57 -18.11
C SER A 128 -4.02 -6.70 -18.85
N GLY A 129 -2.89 -6.66 -18.13
CA GLY A 129 -1.54 -6.72 -18.68
C GLY A 129 -0.98 -5.40 -19.24
N LYS A 130 -1.76 -4.31 -19.16
CA LYS A 130 -1.37 -2.96 -19.59
C LYS A 130 -0.73 -2.17 -18.45
N SER A 131 0.14 -1.20 -18.76
CA SER A 131 0.76 -0.35 -17.75
C SER A 131 -0.23 0.56 -17.02
N SER A 132 -1.28 1.02 -17.70
CA SER A 132 -2.25 2.00 -17.14
C SER A 132 -1.59 3.25 -16.53
N GLY A 133 -0.46 3.68 -17.10
CA GLY A 133 0.34 4.82 -16.62
C GLY A 133 1.36 4.48 -15.51
N MET A 134 1.50 3.21 -15.13
CA MET A 134 2.55 2.72 -14.22
C MET A 134 3.85 2.42 -14.98
N GLY A 135 4.98 2.42 -14.28
CA GLY A 135 6.30 2.19 -14.85
C GLY A 135 7.34 3.18 -14.33
N ILE A 136 8.40 3.38 -15.11
CA ILE A 136 9.50 4.30 -14.77
C ILE A 136 9.02 5.74 -14.96
N ILE A 137 9.21 6.60 -13.95
CA ILE A 137 8.97 8.04 -14.05
C ILE A 137 10.17 8.68 -14.76
N GLY A 138 9.91 9.59 -15.70
CA GLY A 138 10.95 10.27 -16.47
C GLY A 138 11.95 11.06 -15.62
N GLN A 139 13.13 11.31 -16.19
CA GLN A 139 14.28 11.90 -15.49
C GLN A 139 14.06 13.38 -15.08
N ASP A 140 13.26 14.13 -15.84
CA ASP A 140 12.88 15.50 -15.50
C ASP A 140 11.64 15.53 -14.60
N GLY A 141 11.88 15.64 -13.29
CA GLY A 141 10.83 15.74 -12.28
C GLY A 141 11.37 16.11 -10.90
N PHE A 142 10.48 16.40 -9.95
CA PHE A 142 10.85 16.71 -8.58
C PHE A 142 10.09 15.81 -7.60
N LEU A 143 10.82 14.98 -6.85
CA LEU A 143 10.26 14.14 -5.79
C LEU A 143 10.43 14.83 -4.43
N PHE A 144 9.32 15.04 -3.73
CA PHE A 144 9.33 15.53 -2.35
C PHE A 144 8.38 14.72 -1.46
N LYS A 145 8.76 14.56 -0.20
CA LYS A 145 8.01 13.74 0.76
C LYS A 145 6.98 14.56 1.52
N VAL A 146 5.71 14.18 1.42
CA VAL A 146 4.60 14.75 2.20
C VAL A 146 4.08 13.75 3.24
N SER A 147 3.25 14.20 4.17
CA SER A 147 2.60 13.33 5.17
C SER A 147 1.41 12.58 4.57
N LEU A 148 1.17 11.35 5.05
CA LEU A 148 0.09 10.49 4.53
C LEU A 148 -1.30 11.12 4.71
N GLY A 149 -1.51 11.86 5.80
CA GLY A 149 -2.76 12.59 6.04
C GLY A 149 -2.93 13.87 5.22
N LEU A 150 -1.95 14.27 4.41
CA LEU A 150 -2.14 15.27 3.35
C LEU A 150 -2.62 14.59 2.06
N ILE A 151 -2.06 13.43 1.70
CA ILE A 151 -2.44 12.66 0.50
C ILE A 151 -3.87 12.08 0.64
N ARG A 152 -4.30 11.76 1.86
CA ARG A 152 -5.59 11.12 2.15
C ARG A 152 -6.77 12.09 2.41
N LYS A 153 -6.56 13.40 2.21
CA LYS A 153 -7.60 14.43 2.36
C LYS A 153 -8.31 14.70 1.04
#